data_AF-A0A6A0GV44-F1
#
_entry.id   AF-A0A6A0GV44-F1
#
_cell.length_a   1.000
_cell.length_b   1.000
_cell.length_c   1.000
_cell.angle_alpha   90.00
_cell.angle_beta   90.00
_cell.angle_gamma   90.00
#
_symmetry.space_group_name_H-M   'P 1'
#
loop_
_entity.id
_entity.type
_entity.pdbx_description
1 polymer ?
#
loop_
_entity_poly.entity_id
_entity_poly.type
_entity_poly.pdbx_seq_one_letter_code
_entity_poly.pdbx_strand_id
1 'polypeptide(L)'
;MGINFISKFNQERATVSLNDLETEAQIQGCQSQFNPPKASHHGGVWERKIQSAKILDASLLLLGPRSLSRDEFTTFLAEATSIVNNTPLSDISEDPNDPVPLSPAMLLTLKSCPNPTTLEEYTERDILAYGKRRWRQIQYLAEQFWIR
;
A
#
# COMPACT_ATOMS: atom_id res chain seq x y z
N MET A 1 12.05 7.07 15.24
CA MET A 1 11.20 7.58 16.33
C MET A 1 9.75 7.46 15.89
N GLY A 2 9.03 6.44 16.38
CA GLY A 2 7.63 6.21 16.04
C GLY A 2 6.75 7.24 16.75
N ILE A 3 6.00 8.03 15.99
CA ILE A 3 5.05 8.99 16.51
C ILE A 3 3.78 8.20 16.83
N ASN A 4 3.40 8.08 18.10
CA ASN A 4 2.19 7.37 18.50
C ASN A 4 0.96 8.05 17.87
N PHE A 5 0.07 7.28 17.22
CA PHE A 5 -1.17 7.80 16.64
C PHE A 5 -2.03 8.57 17.66
N ILE A 6 -2.09 8.12 18.92
CA ILE A 6 -2.79 8.82 20.01
C ILE A 6 -2.17 10.20 20.30
N SER A 7 -0.84 10.30 20.26
CA SER A 7 -0.15 11.58 20.48
C SER A 7 -0.45 12.57 19.35
N LYS A 8 -0.48 12.09 18.10
CA LYS A 8 -0.79 12.90 16.93
C LYS A 8 -2.27 13.29 16.89
N PHE A 9 -3.16 12.36 17.23
CA PHE A 9 -4.61 12.58 17.34
C PHE A 9 -5.00 13.60 18.42
N ASN A 10 -4.25 13.67 19.54
CA ASN A 10 -4.48 14.69 20.55
C ASN A 10 -3.88 16.06 20.18
N GLN A 11 -2.90 16.09 19.27
CA GLN A 11 -2.23 17.30 18.79
C GLN A 11 -2.99 17.97 17.63
N GLU A 12 -3.45 17.17 16.68
CA GLU A 12 -4.36 17.58 15.62
C GLU A 12 -5.76 17.57 16.21
N ARG A 13 -6.43 18.72 16.36
CA ARG A 13 -7.84 18.80 16.78
C ARG A 13 -8.74 18.09 15.75
N ALA A 14 -8.79 16.77 15.79
CA ALA A 14 -9.66 15.97 14.96
C ALA A 14 -11.11 16.23 15.40
N THR A 15 -12.00 16.41 14.43
CA THR A 15 -13.44 16.64 14.63
C THR A 15 -14.20 15.40 15.11
N VAL A 16 -13.52 14.24 15.18
CA VAL A 16 -14.10 12.94 15.48
C VAL A 16 -13.67 12.52 16.88
N SER A 17 -14.60 12.12 17.73
CA SER A 17 -14.31 11.61 19.08
C SER A 17 -13.89 10.14 19.01
N LEU A 18 -12.89 9.74 19.81
CA LEU A 18 -12.48 8.32 19.92
C LEU A 18 -13.63 7.43 20.40
N ASN A 19 -14.49 7.94 21.27
CA ASN A 19 -15.65 7.20 21.78
C ASN A 19 -16.66 6.89 20.67
N ASP A 20 -16.82 7.79 19.71
CA ASP A 20 -17.74 7.58 18.58
C ASP A 20 -17.20 6.47 17.67
N LEU A 21 -15.88 6.41 17.47
CA LEU A 21 -15.22 5.34 16.72
C LEU A 21 -15.31 3.98 17.43
N GLU A 22 -15.17 3.95 18.76
CA GLU A 22 -15.33 2.72 19.54
C GLU A 22 -16.78 2.22 19.51
N THR A 23 -17.75 3.13 19.57
CA THR A 23 -19.17 2.79 19.49
C THR A 23 -19.52 2.24 18.11
N GLU A 24 -19.08 2.88 17.04
CA GLU A 24 -19.29 2.39 15.67
C GLU A 24 -18.60 1.03 15.45
N ALA A 25 -17.36 0.86 15.92
CA ALA A 25 -16.68 -0.42 15.83
C ALA A 25 -17.45 -1.53 16.55
N GLN A 26 -18.00 -1.27 17.75
CA GLN A 26 -18.85 -2.22 18.47
C GLN A 26 -20.13 -2.57 17.71
N ILE A 27 -20.78 -1.58 17.07
CA ILE A 27 -21.95 -1.82 16.21
C ILE A 27 -21.60 -2.77 15.06
N GLN A 28 -20.41 -2.62 14.49
CA GLN A 28 -19.88 -3.50 13.43
C GLN A 28 -19.31 -4.84 13.97
N GLY A 29 -19.38 -5.10 15.28
CA GLY A 29 -18.83 -6.30 15.91
C GLY A 29 -17.29 -6.34 15.96
N CYS A 30 -16.63 -5.21 15.75
CA CYS A 30 -15.19 -5.04 15.76
C CYS A 30 -14.70 -4.51 17.12
N GLN A 31 -13.55 -5.01 17.58
CA GLN A 31 -12.86 -4.46 18.75
C GLN A 31 -11.75 -3.50 18.30
N SER A 32 -11.87 -2.23 18.66
CA SER A 32 -10.80 -1.25 18.47
C SER A 32 -9.66 -1.52 19.46
N GLN A 33 -8.46 -1.78 18.95
CA GLN A 33 -7.24 -1.87 19.75
C GLN A 33 -6.24 -0.81 19.29
N PHE A 34 -5.84 0.06 20.22
CA PHE A 34 -4.80 1.07 19.97
C PHE A 34 -3.45 0.59 20.50
N ASN A 35 -2.38 0.89 19.76
CA ASN A 35 -1.03 0.61 20.24
C ASN A 35 -0.75 1.40 21.53
N PRO A 36 -0.22 0.74 22.59
CA PRO A 36 0.12 1.42 23.83
C PRO A 36 1.13 2.55 23.58
N PRO A 37 1.03 3.69 24.28
CA PRO A 37 2.01 4.75 24.16
C PRO A 37 3.40 4.21 24.57
N LYS A 38 4.37 4.32 23.65
CA LYS A 38 5.78 3.83 23.77
C LYS A 38 6.02 2.36 23.40
N ALA A 39 5.01 1.65 22.90
CA ALA A 39 5.17 0.27 22.40
C ALA A 39 5.52 0.23 20.90
N SER A 40 6.57 0.93 20.47
CA SER A 40 6.96 1.02 19.05
C SER A 40 7.30 -0.31 18.38
N HIS A 41 7.54 -1.37 19.17
CA HIS A 41 7.80 -2.72 18.66
C HIS A 41 6.52 -3.52 18.35
N HIS A 42 5.37 -3.16 18.93
CA HIS A 42 4.10 -3.87 18.70
C HIS A 42 3.53 -3.64 17.29
N GLY A 43 3.96 -2.57 16.62
CA GLY A 43 3.49 -2.22 15.28
C GLY A 43 4.33 -2.78 14.12
N GLY A 44 5.44 -3.48 14.36
CA GLY A 44 6.52 -3.64 13.38
C GLY A 44 6.12 -4.11 11.96
N VAL A 45 5.22 -5.09 11.85
CA VAL A 45 4.72 -5.57 10.54
C VAL A 45 3.83 -4.54 9.86
N TRP A 46 2.94 -3.91 10.63
CA TRP A 46 2.03 -2.88 10.15
C TRP A 46 2.76 -1.57 9.81
N GLU A 47 3.77 -1.18 10.59
CA GLU A 47 4.59 -0.01 10.33
C GLU A 47 5.43 -0.17 9.07
N ARG A 48 5.97 -1.37 8.81
CA ARG A 48 6.66 -1.67 7.55
C ARG A 48 5.72 -1.59 6.35
N LYS A 49 4.44 -2.00 6.50
CA LYS A 49 3.41 -1.78 5.47
C LYS A 49 3.02 -0.29 5.35
N ILE A 50 2.92 0.46 6.44
CA ILE A 50 2.66 1.91 6.38
C ILE A 50 3.83 2.63 5.70
N GLN A 51 5.06 2.14 5.85
CA GLN A 51 6.22 2.68 5.15
C GLN A 51 6.10 2.57 3.63
N SER A 52 5.35 1.60 3.08
CA SER A 52 5.07 1.57 1.64
C SER A 52 4.23 2.76 1.18
N ALA A 53 3.42 3.37 2.06
CA ALA A 53 2.75 4.62 1.72
C ALA A 53 3.73 5.77 1.45
N LYS A 54 4.93 5.77 2.05
CA LYS A 54 5.97 6.76 1.71
C LYS A 54 6.56 6.53 0.33
N ILE A 55 6.54 5.28 -0.15
CA ILE A 55 6.95 4.94 -1.50
C ILE A 55 5.92 5.46 -2.52
N LEU A 56 4.63 5.47 -2.17
CA LEU A 56 3.60 6.15 -2.97
C LEU A 56 3.96 7.63 -3.17
N ASP A 57 4.29 8.35 -2.10
CA ASP A 57 4.69 9.76 -2.22
C ASP A 57 5.90 9.93 -3.16
N ALA A 58 6.92 9.06 -3.02
CA ALA A 58 8.09 9.09 -3.86
C ALA A 58 7.78 8.83 -5.35
N SER A 59 6.85 7.93 -5.65
CA SER A 59 6.41 7.65 -7.02
C SER A 59 5.62 8.83 -7.61
N LEU A 60 4.76 9.48 -6.81
CA LEU A 60 3.98 10.64 -7.26
C LEU A 60 4.86 11.85 -7.56
N LEU A 61 5.99 12.01 -6.87
CA LEU A 61 6.95 13.08 -7.17
C LEU A 61 7.49 13.01 -8.61
N LEU A 62 7.49 11.84 -9.24
CA LEU A 62 7.93 11.69 -10.63
C LEU A 62 7.04 12.47 -11.60
N LEU A 63 5.76 12.72 -11.27
CA LEU A 63 4.83 13.49 -12.09
C LEU A 63 5.22 14.98 -12.22
N GLY A 64 6.09 15.47 -11.32
CA GLY A 64 6.51 16.86 -11.27
C GLY A 64 5.31 17.80 -11.07
N PRO A 65 5.07 18.79 -11.95
CA PRO A 65 3.96 19.73 -11.81
C PRO A 65 2.60 19.15 -12.22
N ARG A 66 2.55 17.92 -12.76
CA ARG A 66 1.29 17.29 -13.18
C ARG A 66 0.64 16.57 -12.00
N SER A 67 -0.69 16.53 -12.02
CA SER A 67 -1.48 15.76 -11.05
C SER A 67 -2.25 14.66 -11.75
N LEU A 68 -2.47 13.55 -11.03
CA LEU A 68 -3.42 12.53 -11.44
C LEU A 68 -4.86 13.05 -11.25
N SER A 69 -5.76 12.64 -12.13
CA SER A 69 -7.19 12.77 -11.88
C SER A 69 -7.60 11.85 -10.71
N ARG A 70 -8.80 12.07 -10.15
CA ARG A 70 -9.32 11.19 -9.09
C ARG A 70 -9.30 9.73 -9.51
N ASP A 71 -9.78 9.44 -10.71
CA ASP A 71 -9.91 8.06 -11.21
C ASP A 71 -8.54 7.43 -11.49
N GLU A 72 -7.59 8.22 -12.01
CA GLU A 72 -6.20 7.78 -12.16
C GLU A 72 -5.55 7.49 -10.82
N PHE A 73 -5.75 8.36 -9.82
CA PHE A 73 -5.19 8.15 -8.50
C PHE A 73 -5.79 6.93 -7.82
N THR A 74 -7.11 6.72 -7.92
CA THR A 74 -7.75 5.51 -7.38
C THR A 74 -7.25 4.24 -8.08
N THR A 75 -7.01 4.32 -9.39
CA THR A 75 -6.44 3.19 -10.14
C THR A 75 -5.00 2.93 -9.71
N PHE A 76 -4.20 3.98 -9.56
CA PHE A 76 -2.83 3.87 -9.06
C PHE A 76 -2.76 3.23 -7.67
N LEU A 77 -3.64 3.65 -6.75
CA LEU A 77 -3.75 3.02 -5.42
C LEU A 77 -4.15 1.55 -5.50
N ALA A 78 -5.06 1.19 -6.42
CA ALA A 78 -5.44 -0.20 -6.63
C ALA A 78 -4.26 -1.05 -7.12
N GLU A 79 -3.46 -0.53 -8.06
CA GLU A 79 -2.24 -1.19 -8.53
C GLU A 79 -1.20 -1.33 -7.42
N ALA A 80 -0.92 -0.27 -6.68
CA ALA A 80 0.01 -0.33 -5.54
C ALA A 80 -0.46 -1.32 -4.47
N THR A 81 -1.77 -1.37 -4.18
CA THR A 81 -2.35 -2.35 -3.25
C THR A 81 -2.20 -3.78 -3.76
N SER A 82 -2.42 -3.98 -5.07
CA SER A 82 -2.19 -5.25 -5.74
C SER A 82 -0.73 -5.69 -5.61
N ILE A 83 0.23 -4.81 -5.84
CA ILE A 83 1.67 -5.08 -5.69
C ILE A 83 1.98 -5.51 -4.25
N VAL A 84 1.54 -4.74 -3.26
CA VAL A 84 1.76 -5.05 -1.83
C VAL A 84 1.12 -6.39 -1.42
N ASN A 85 -0.03 -6.74 -2.01
CA ASN A 85 -0.72 -7.99 -1.72
C ASN A 85 -0.10 -9.20 -2.41
N ASN A 86 0.61 -9.01 -3.54
CA ASN A 86 1.32 -10.07 -4.23
C ASN A 86 2.78 -10.22 -3.75
N THR A 87 3.28 -9.28 -2.95
CA THR A 87 4.60 -9.36 -2.32
C THR A 87 4.69 -10.58 -1.39
N PRO A 88 5.71 -11.45 -1.53
CA PRO A 88 5.94 -12.57 -0.63
C PRO A 88 6.09 -12.15 0.84
N LEU A 89 5.56 -12.94 1.77
CA LEU A 89 5.69 -12.73 3.22
C LEU A 89 7.02 -13.23 3.79
N SER A 90 7.69 -14.11 3.06
CA SER A 90 8.99 -14.68 3.40
C SER A 90 9.98 -14.43 2.27
N ASP A 91 11.27 -14.57 2.59
CA ASP A 91 12.32 -14.51 1.58
C ASP A 91 12.09 -15.55 0.48
N ILE A 92 12.45 -15.17 -0.75
CA ILE A 92 12.37 -16.04 -1.92
C ILE A 92 13.61 -16.93 -1.90
N SER A 93 13.41 -18.25 -1.81
CA SER A 93 14.51 -19.21 -1.95
C SER A 93 14.90 -19.38 -3.42
N GLU A 94 16.21 -19.55 -3.67
CA GLU A 94 16.75 -19.89 -4.98
C GLU A 94 16.72 -21.41 -5.24
N ASP A 95 16.46 -22.24 -4.22
CA ASP A 95 16.36 -23.69 -4.39
C ASP A 95 15.01 -24.08 -5.01
N PRO A 96 14.98 -24.75 -6.18
CA PRO A 96 13.74 -25.20 -6.81
C PRO A 96 12.98 -26.27 -6.01
N ASN A 97 13.60 -26.88 -4.99
CA ASN A 97 12.95 -27.83 -4.09
C ASN A 97 12.24 -27.15 -2.92
N ASP A 98 12.54 -25.88 -2.67
CA ASP A 98 11.89 -25.13 -1.59
C ASP A 98 10.47 -24.71 -1.99
N PRO A 99 9.54 -24.62 -1.02
CA PRO A 99 8.18 -24.20 -1.30
C PRO A 99 8.13 -22.74 -1.77
N VAL A 100 7.26 -22.47 -2.74
CA VAL A 100 6.99 -21.10 -3.21
C VAL A 100 6.53 -20.23 -2.03
N PRO A 101 7.13 -19.05 -1.83
CA PRO A 101 6.80 -18.21 -0.68
C PRO A 101 5.37 -17.66 -0.79
N LEU A 102 4.64 -17.67 0.32
CA LEU A 102 3.25 -17.25 0.36
C LEU A 102 3.13 -15.72 0.33
N SER A 103 2.25 -15.19 -0.53
CA SER A 103 1.83 -13.79 -0.50
C SER A 103 0.46 -13.64 0.18
N PRO A 104 0.12 -12.44 0.71
CA PRO A 104 -1.22 -12.17 1.22
C PRO A 104 -2.35 -12.51 0.23
N ALA A 105 -2.17 -12.19 -1.04
CA ALA A 105 -3.15 -12.47 -2.07
C ALA A 105 -3.39 -13.98 -2.26
N MET A 106 -2.34 -14.80 -2.16
CA MET A 106 -2.46 -16.26 -2.21
C MET A 106 -3.29 -16.78 -1.03
N LEU A 107 -3.07 -16.25 0.18
CA LEU A 107 -3.83 -16.63 1.37
C LEU A 107 -5.31 -16.22 1.26
N LEU A 108 -5.59 -15.02 0.76
CA LEU A 108 -6.95 -14.48 0.65
C LEU A 108 -7.76 -15.13 -0.48
N THR A 109 -7.12 -15.44 -1.61
CA THR A 109 -7.81 -15.95 -2.80
C THR A 109 -7.70 -17.47 -2.94
N LEU A 110 -6.81 -18.10 -2.19
CA LEU A 110 -6.45 -19.52 -2.30
C LEU A 110 -5.95 -19.90 -3.72
N LYS A 111 -5.46 -18.93 -4.48
CA LYS A 111 -4.86 -19.12 -5.81
C LYS A 111 -3.35 -19.05 -5.71
N SER A 112 -2.65 -19.89 -6.48
CA SER A 112 -1.19 -19.89 -6.50
C SER A 112 -0.59 -18.61 -7.11
N CYS A 113 -1.23 -18.04 -8.14
CA CYS A 113 -0.79 -16.81 -8.81
C CYS A 113 -1.99 -15.90 -9.09
N PRO A 114 -2.50 -15.14 -8.09
CA PRO A 114 -3.72 -14.37 -8.24
C PRO A 114 -3.59 -13.17 -9.17
N ASN A 115 -2.37 -12.63 -9.36
CA ASN A 115 -2.13 -11.57 -10.34
C ASN A 115 -0.80 -11.79 -11.08
N PRO A 116 -0.82 -12.36 -12.30
CA PRO A 116 0.38 -12.58 -13.08
C PRO A 116 0.94 -11.24 -13.59
N THR A 117 2.25 -11.06 -13.50
CA THR A 117 2.94 -9.86 -14.00
C THR A 117 2.72 -9.73 -15.51
N THR A 118 2.43 -8.50 -15.96
CA THR A 118 2.34 -8.21 -17.39
C THR A 118 3.74 -8.24 -18.02
N LEU A 119 3.86 -8.77 -19.25
CA LEU A 119 5.13 -8.79 -20.01
C LEU A 119 5.43 -7.46 -20.72
N GLU A 120 4.61 -6.43 -20.48
CA GLU A 120 4.81 -5.13 -21.11
C GLU A 120 5.83 -4.31 -20.31
N GLU A 121 6.84 -3.80 -21.00
CA GLU A 121 7.80 -2.87 -20.42
C GLU A 121 7.24 -1.45 -20.42
N TYR A 122 7.24 -0.79 -19.26
CA TYR A 122 6.91 0.62 -19.13
C TYR A 122 8.19 1.44 -19.00
N THR A 123 8.25 2.57 -19.71
CA THR A 123 9.44 3.41 -19.78
C THR A 123 9.18 4.78 -19.20
N GLU A 124 10.23 5.54 -18.90
CA GLU A 124 10.11 6.93 -18.43
C GLU A 124 9.25 7.81 -19.36
N ARG A 125 9.20 7.49 -20.67
CA ARG A 125 8.36 8.21 -21.64
C ARG A 125 6.87 8.07 -21.34
N ASP A 126 6.45 6.97 -20.71
CA ASP A 126 5.06 6.72 -20.37
C ASP A 126 4.56 7.65 -19.25
N ILE A 127 5.46 8.31 -18.52
CA ILE A 127 5.07 9.36 -17.58
C ILE A 127 4.41 10.57 -18.27
N LEU A 128 4.71 10.78 -19.56
CA LEU A 128 4.14 11.83 -20.39
C LEU A 128 2.94 11.32 -21.21
N ALA A 129 2.50 10.08 -21.01
CA ALA A 129 1.42 9.50 -21.78
C ALA A 129 0.10 10.26 -21.54
N TYR A 130 -0.65 10.47 -22.62
CA TYR A 130 -1.90 11.25 -22.61
C TYR A 130 -3.00 10.56 -23.40
N GLY A 131 -4.24 11.05 -23.24
CA GLY A 131 -5.42 10.52 -23.93
C GLY A 131 -5.60 9.02 -23.69
N LYS A 132 -5.72 8.24 -24.77
CA LYS A 132 -5.93 6.78 -24.69
C LYS A 132 -4.76 6.00 -24.08
N ARG A 133 -3.58 6.62 -23.92
CA ARG A 133 -2.39 5.98 -23.34
C ARG A 133 -2.16 6.33 -21.88
N ARG A 134 -3.05 7.12 -21.26
CA ARG A 134 -2.90 7.59 -19.88
C ARG A 134 -2.85 6.45 -18.85
N TRP A 135 -3.42 5.29 -19.16
CA TRP A 135 -3.27 4.09 -18.33
C TRP A 135 -1.80 3.61 -18.21
N ARG A 136 -0.96 3.84 -19.23
CA ARG A 136 0.48 3.50 -19.18
C ARG A 136 1.25 4.37 -18.21
N GLN A 137 0.83 5.62 -18.04
CA GLN A 137 1.38 6.50 -16.99
C GLN A 137 1.17 5.88 -15.61
N ILE A 138 -0.01 5.32 -15.36
CA ILE A 138 -0.36 4.67 -14.09
C ILE A 138 0.47 3.41 -13.88
N GLN A 139 0.60 2.56 -14.90
CA GLN A 139 1.41 1.35 -14.83
C GLN A 139 2.89 1.66 -14.59
N TYR A 140 3.44 2.67 -15.27
CA TYR A 140 4.80 3.13 -15.00
C TYR A 140 4.96 3.59 -13.55
N LEU A 141 4.03 4.39 -13.01
CA LEU A 141 4.08 4.80 -11.60
C LEU A 141 4.00 3.61 -10.63
N ALA A 142 3.16 2.61 -10.94
CA ALA A 142 3.04 1.39 -10.15
C ALA A 142 4.34 0.58 -10.15
N GLU A 143 5.04 0.50 -11.29
CA GLU A 143 6.36 -0.12 -11.37
C GLU A 143 7.41 0.64 -10.56
N GLN A 144 7.41 1.98 -10.62
CA GLN A 144 8.29 2.81 -9.79
C GLN A 144 7.97 2.70 -8.30
N PHE A 145 6.72 2.43 -7.94
CA PHE A 145 6.32 2.12 -6.58
C PHE A 145 6.88 0.77 -6.10
N TRP A 146 7.10 -0.21 -6.98
CA TRP A 146 7.66 -1.50 -6.59
C TRP A 146 9.19 -1.50 -6.46
N ILE A 147 9.88 -0.77 -7.35
CA ILE A 147 11.35 -0.75 -7.41
C ILE A 147 11.99 -0.02 -6.21
N ARG A 148 11.23 0.84 -5.51
CA ARG A 148 11.75 1.73 -4.46
C ARG A 148 11.30 1.35 -3.06
#